data_AF-A0A444WN03-F1
#
_entry.id   AF-A0A444WN03-F1
#
_cell.length_a   1.000
_cell.length_b   1.000
_cell.length_c   1.000
_cell.angle_alpha   90.00
_cell.angle_beta   90.00
_cell.angle_gamma   90.00
#
_symmetry.space_group_name_H-M   'P 1'
#
loop_
_entity.id
_entity.type
_entity.pdbx_description
1 polymer ?
#
loop_
_entity_poly.entity_id
_entity_poly.type
_entity_poly.pdbx_seq_one_letter_code
_entity_poly.pdbx_strand_id
1 'polypeptide(L)'
;MQHCSKRSKLEGQNGIFEAAVALRSKIKELQSGPYESAETLMSFFSSPKLDAYESDFGWGKPKLSEVLLSWCLSDCRDKEGGIEVGVAFGRAHMQKFNTILEEILADIALHDHEKVQVFG
;
A
#
# COMPACT_ATOMS: atom_id res chain seq x y z
N MET A 1 -8.58 -24.76 4.33
CA MET A 1 -7.74 -23.99 5.30
C MET A 1 -6.31 -23.95 4.79
N GLN A 2 -5.59 -22.87 5.11
CA GLN A 2 -4.25 -22.45 4.63
C GLN A 2 -4.23 -21.69 3.30
N HIS A 3 -4.41 -20.38 3.40
CA HIS A 3 -4.02 -19.43 2.36
C HIS A 3 -3.24 -18.27 2.97
N CYS A 4 -2.48 -18.56 4.01
CA CYS A 4 -1.55 -17.63 4.65
C CYS A 4 -0.14 -18.02 4.19
N SER A 5 0.56 -17.11 3.52
CA SER A 5 1.94 -17.34 3.08
C SER A 5 2.82 -17.71 4.27
N LYS A 6 3.73 -18.67 4.07
CA LYS A 6 4.68 -19.07 5.10
C LYS A 6 5.55 -17.85 5.46
N ARG A 7 5.68 -17.57 6.76
CA ARG A 7 6.48 -16.45 7.29
C ARG A 7 7.90 -16.44 6.72
N SER A 8 8.55 -17.60 6.63
CA SER A 8 9.89 -17.74 6.04
C SER A 8 9.97 -17.32 4.57
N LYS A 9 8.86 -17.34 3.83
CA LYS A 9 8.77 -16.89 2.44
C LYS A 9 8.66 -15.37 2.35
N LEU A 10 7.93 -14.76 3.28
CA LEU A 10 7.74 -13.31 3.37
C LEU A 10 8.97 -12.59 3.93
N GLU A 11 9.71 -13.23 4.83
CA GLU A 11 10.97 -12.71 5.40
C GLU A 11 12.19 -13.06 4.53
N GLY A 12 12.00 -13.74 3.39
CA GLY A 12 13.06 -14.11 2.46
C GLY A 12 13.45 -12.97 1.50
N GLN A 13 14.51 -13.18 0.71
CA GLN A 13 15.01 -12.19 -0.28
C GLN A 13 13.94 -11.68 -1.25
N ASN A 14 12.98 -12.53 -1.65
CA ASN A 14 11.89 -12.18 -2.54
C ASN A 14 10.58 -11.87 -1.78
N GLY A 15 10.67 -11.49 -0.51
CA GLY A 15 9.53 -11.30 0.38
C GLY A 15 8.45 -10.37 -0.16
N ILE A 16 8.84 -9.23 -0.73
CA ILE A 16 7.91 -8.24 -1.34
C ILE A 16 7.15 -8.85 -2.52
N PHE A 17 7.86 -9.55 -3.42
CA PHE A 17 7.23 -10.21 -4.57
C PHE A 17 6.24 -11.28 -4.13
N GLU A 18 6.62 -12.08 -3.13
CA GLU A 18 5.78 -13.14 -2.58
C GLU A 18 4.54 -12.60 -1.85
N ALA A 19 4.69 -11.48 -1.14
CA ALA A 19 3.56 -10.74 -0.57
C ALA A 19 2.60 -10.25 -1.65
N ALA A 20 3.11 -9.68 -2.75
CA ALA A 20 2.30 -9.19 -3.86
C ALA A 20 1.53 -10.33 -4.56
N VAL A 21 2.17 -11.49 -4.78
CA VAL A 21 1.53 -12.68 -5.34
C VAL A 21 0.40 -13.18 -4.42
N ALA A 22 0.64 -13.25 -3.11
CA ALA A 22 -0.35 -13.67 -2.14
C ALA A 22 -1.57 -12.71 -2.11
N LEU A 23 -1.31 -11.40 -2.08
CA LEU A 23 -2.35 -10.37 -2.12
C LEU A 23 -3.19 -10.48 -3.40
N ARG A 24 -2.54 -10.61 -4.56
CA ARG A 24 -3.22 -10.78 -5.85
C ARG A 24 -4.09 -12.03 -5.89
N SER A 25 -3.61 -13.16 -5.37
CA SER A 25 -4.40 -14.39 -5.27
C SER A 25 -5.66 -14.14 -4.44
N LYS A 26 -5.51 -13.46 -3.29
CA LYS A 26 -6.64 -13.11 -2.43
C LYS A 26 -7.66 -12.21 -3.10
N ILE A 27 -7.23 -11.17 -3.80
CA ILE A 27 -8.15 -10.30 -4.56
C ILE A 27 -8.90 -11.12 -5.62
N LYS A 28 -8.21 -12.02 -6.32
CA LYS A 28 -8.85 -12.87 -7.35
C LYS A 28 -9.88 -13.83 -6.77
N GLU A 29 -9.59 -14.44 -5.61
CA GLU A 29 -10.54 -15.30 -4.89
C GLU A 29 -11.80 -14.51 -4.51
N LEU A 30 -11.62 -13.31 -3.94
CA LEU A 30 -12.71 -12.42 -3.53
C LEU A 30 -13.61 -12.00 -4.71
N GLN A 31 -13.05 -11.86 -5.91
CA GLN A 31 -13.82 -11.54 -7.13
C GLN A 31 -14.62 -12.73 -7.67
N SER A 32 -14.34 -13.97 -7.23
CA SER A 32 -14.82 -15.19 -7.88
C SER A 32 -15.96 -15.93 -7.16
N GLY A 33 -16.37 -15.52 -5.95
CA GLY A 33 -17.37 -16.25 -5.16
C GLY A 33 -18.36 -15.38 -4.38
N PRO A 34 -19.47 -15.97 -3.85
CA PRO A 34 -20.34 -15.30 -2.89
C PRO A 34 -19.52 -14.83 -1.68
N TYR A 35 -19.80 -13.63 -1.21
CA TYR A 35 -18.96 -12.84 -0.30
C TYR A 35 -18.91 -13.43 1.13
N GLU A 36 -18.28 -14.59 1.31
CA GLU A 36 -18.07 -15.29 2.59
C GLU A 36 -16.95 -14.66 3.45
N SER A 37 -16.38 -13.52 3.04
CA SER A 37 -15.28 -12.87 3.77
C SER A 37 -15.29 -11.34 3.60
N ALA A 38 -16.41 -10.71 3.93
CA ALA A 38 -16.46 -9.25 4.11
C ALA A 38 -15.49 -8.75 5.20
N GLU A 39 -15.23 -9.61 6.18
CA GLU A 39 -14.52 -9.28 7.42
C GLU A 39 -13.03 -8.98 7.16
N THR A 40 -12.40 -9.75 6.26
CA THR A 40 -11.00 -9.54 5.87
C THR A 40 -10.83 -8.25 5.05
N LEU A 41 -11.83 -7.88 4.23
CA LEU A 41 -11.83 -6.65 3.44
C LEU A 41 -12.24 -5.42 4.26
N MET A 42 -13.05 -5.58 5.32
CA MET A 42 -13.41 -4.48 6.22
C MET A 42 -12.22 -3.90 6.98
N SER A 43 -11.16 -4.69 7.21
CA SER A 43 -9.89 -4.17 7.72
C SER A 43 -9.20 -3.27 6.69
N PHE A 44 -9.48 -3.48 5.40
CA PHE A 44 -9.00 -2.71 4.25
C PHE A 44 -10.02 -1.63 3.82
N PHE A 45 -10.30 -0.65 4.68
CA PHE A 45 -11.06 0.53 4.26
C PHE A 45 -10.16 1.44 3.43
N SER A 46 -10.00 1.09 2.16
CA SER A 46 -9.18 1.87 1.24
C SER A 46 -9.65 1.67 -0.19
N SER A 47 -10.29 2.69 -0.75
CA SER A 47 -10.49 2.82 -2.18
C SER A 47 -9.67 4.02 -2.62
N PRO A 48 -8.59 3.84 -3.40
CA PRO A 48 -7.83 4.96 -3.94
C PRO A 48 -8.76 5.96 -4.63
N LYS A 49 -9.67 5.44 -5.48
CA LYS A 49 -10.69 6.17 -6.24
C LYS A 49 -11.90 6.64 -5.43
N LEU A 50 -11.72 7.00 -4.18
CA LEU A 50 -12.80 7.59 -3.39
C LEU A 50 -13.07 9.05 -3.77
N ASP A 51 -12.22 9.66 -4.62
CA ASP A 51 -12.29 11.05 -5.06
C ASP A 51 -12.42 12.02 -3.87
N ALA A 52 -11.81 11.67 -2.72
CA ALA A 52 -11.94 12.41 -1.47
C ALA A 52 -11.46 13.87 -1.61
N TYR A 53 -10.43 14.10 -2.44
CA TYR A 53 -9.90 15.42 -2.75
C TYR A 53 -10.75 16.21 -3.77
N GLU A 54 -11.71 15.58 -4.44
CA GLU A 54 -12.62 16.26 -5.37
C GLU A 54 -13.87 16.84 -4.68
N SER A 55 -14.09 16.50 -3.41
CA SER A 55 -15.20 17.05 -2.62
C SER A 55 -15.05 18.56 -2.43
N ASP A 56 -16.05 19.35 -2.83
CA ASP A 56 -16.10 20.80 -2.57
C ASP A 56 -17.50 21.20 -2.10
N PHE A 57 -17.58 21.68 -0.86
CA PHE A 57 -18.82 22.15 -0.25
C PHE A 57 -19.03 23.67 -0.40
N GLY A 58 -18.20 24.34 -1.21
CA GLY A 58 -18.21 25.79 -1.43
C GLY A 58 -17.12 26.54 -0.66
N TRP A 59 -16.23 25.84 0.04
CA TRP A 59 -15.08 26.41 0.77
C TRP A 59 -13.73 25.96 0.19
N GLY A 60 -13.75 25.31 -0.97
CA GLY A 60 -12.57 24.76 -1.63
C GLY A 60 -12.30 23.32 -1.23
N LYS A 61 -11.44 22.68 -2.03
CA LYS A 61 -11.10 21.26 -1.91
C LYS A 61 -10.23 20.96 -0.67
N PRO A 62 -10.37 19.77 -0.07
CA PRO A 62 -9.54 19.31 1.04
C PRO A 62 -8.05 19.39 0.72
N LYS A 63 -7.26 19.83 1.70
CA LYS A 63 -5.79 19.79 1.62
C LYS A 63 -5.21 18.47 2.14
N LEU A 64 -5.98 17.74 2.96
CA LEU A 64 -5.62 16.51 3.63
C LEU A 64 -6.89 15.66 3.80
N SER A 65 -6.80 14.37 3.54
CA SER A 65 -7.86 13.39 3.78
C SER A 65 -7.30 12.25 4.63
N GLU A 66 -7.67 12.20 5.91
CA GLU A 66 -7.25 11.14 6.84
C GLU A 66 -8.43 10.25 7.23
N VAL A 67 -8.16 8.95 7.33
CA VAL A 67 -9.11 7.96 7.89
C VAL A 67 -8.50 7.42 9.17
N LEU A 68 -9.27 7.39 10.27
CA LEU A 68 -8.83 6.91 11.58
C LEU A 68 -8.71 5.37 11.63
N LEU A 69 -7.75 4.81 10.88
CA LEU A 69 -7.45 3.39 10.85
C LEU A 69 -5.95 3.14 11.00
N SER A 70 -5.59 1.94 11.46
CA SER A 70 -4.19 1.56 11.62
C SER A 70 -3.40 1.59 10.32
N TRP A 71 -4.08 1.50 9.17
CA TRP A 71 -3.49 1.63 7.85
C TRP A 71 -4.59 1.98 6.82
N CYS A 72 -4.27 2.74 5.76
CA CYS A 72 -5.21 3.17 4.71
C CYS A 72 -4.50 3.43 3.37
N LEU A 73 -5.26 3.44 2.27
CA LEU A 73 -4.80 3.85 0.93
C LEU A 73 -5.78 4.89 0.35
N SER A 74 -5.25 5.92 -0.29
CA SER A 74 -6.00 6.97 -0.98
C SER A 74 -5.28 7.40 -2.26
N ASP A 75 -5.99 8.06 -3.18
CA ASP A 75 -5.34 8.73 -4.30
C ASP A 75 -4.42 9.85 -3.80
N CYS A 76 -3.29 10.04 -4.49
CA CYS A 76 -2.33 11.09 -4.17
C CYS A 76 -2.75 12.42 -4.78
N ARG A 77 -2.76 13.48 -3.98
CA ARG A 77 -3.12 14.82 -4.44
C ARG A 77 -2.11 15.41 -5.41
N ASP A 78 -0.82 15.17 -5.18
CA ASP A 78 0.27 15.87 -5.87
C ASP A 78 0.74 15.16 -7.15
N LYS A 79 0.35 13.89 -7.34
CA LYS A 79 0.78 13.08 -8.47
C LYS A 79 -0.39 12.25 -9.01
N GLU A 80 -0.80 12.53 -10.24
CA GLU A 80 -1.81 11.72 -10.93
C GLU A 80 -1.36 10.25 -11.03
N GLY A 81 -2.26 9.34 -10.67
CA GLY A 81 -1.98 7.90 -10.56
C GLY A 81 -1.07 7.51 -9.39
N GLY A 82 -0.64 8.46 -8.55
CA GLY A 82 0.03 8.20 -7.30
C GLY A 82 -0.94 7.69 -6.23
N ILE A 83 -0.41 6.90 -5.28
CA ILE A 83 -1.17 6.37 -4.15
C ILE A 83 -0.53 6.88 -2.86
N GLU A 84 -1.34 7.48 -1.99
CA GLU A 84 -0.97 7.80 -0.61
C GLU A 84 -1.25 6.58 0.28
N VAL A 85 -0.28 6.24 1.13
CA VAL A 85 -0.38 5.11 2.07
C VAL A 85 -0.25 5.66 3.49
N GLY A 86 -1.33 5.58 4.27
CA GLY A 86 -1.30 5.90 5.69
C GLY A 86 -1.03 4.66 6.51
N VAL A 87 -0.13 4.74 7.50
CA VAL A 87 0.13 3.67 8.49
C VAL A 87 0.33 4.28 9.86
N ALA A 88 -0.20 3.64 10.90
CA ALA A 88 -0.10 4.09 12.27
C ALA A 88 0.35 2.94 13.19
N PHE A 89 1.58 3.03 13.70
CA PHE A 89 2.11 2.13 14.71
C PHE A 89 2.51 2.89 15.98
N GLY A 90 2.78 2.17 17.08
CA GLY A 90 3.43 2.76 18.25
C GLY A 90 4.82 3.31 17.90
N ARG A 91 5.26 4.37 18.59
CA ARG A 91 6.49 5.14 18.27
C ARG A 91 7.71 4.26 17.93
N ALA A 92 8.02 3.27 18.77
CA ALA A 92 9.17 2.39 18.56
C ALA A 92 9.08 1.55 17.27
N HIS A 93 7.87 1.15 16.88
CA HIS A 93 7.64 0.42 15.63
C HIS A 93 7.67 1.35 14.42
N MET A 94 7.13 2.57 14.53
CA MET A 94 7.22 3.58 13.45
C MET A 94 8.67 3.93 13.11
N GLN A 95 9.55 4.04 14.13
CA GLN A 95 10.96 4.32 13.87
C GLN A 95 11.62 3.21 13.04
N LYS A 96 11.39 1.94 13.41
CA LYS A 96 11.89 0.79 12.64
C LYS A 96 11.29 0.74 11.23
N PHE A 97 9.99 1.00 11.11
CA PHE A 97 9.31 1.06 9.83
C PHE A 97 9.94 2.11 8.91
N ASN A 98 10.17 3.33 9.40
CA ASN A 98 10.78 4.40 8.64
C ASN A 98 12.19 4.02 8.17
N THR A 99 13.03 3.48 9.06
CA THR A 99 14.38 3.03 8.68
C THR A 99 14.36 2.01 7.55
N ILE A 100 13.52 0.98 7.66
CA ILE A 100 13.41 -0.06 6.61
C ILE A 100 12.86 0.54 5.30
N LEU A 101 11.87 1.43 5.39
CA LEU A 101 11.28 2.07 4.21
C LEU A 101 12.30 2.96 3.49
N GLU A 102 13.06 3.76 4.23
CA GLU A 102 14.11 4.64 3.69
C GLU A 102 15.20 3.82 2.98
N GLU A 103 15.66 2.72 3.58
CA GLU A 103 16.64 1.82 2.97
C GLU A 103 16.14 1.23 1.64
N ILE A 104 14.88 0.73 1.61
CA ILE A 104 14.28 0.17 0.40
C ILE A 104 14.09 1.24 -0.68
N LEU A 105 13.61 2.42 -0.33
CA LEU A 105 13.40 3.51 -1.29
C LEU A 105 14.72 3.99 -1.88
N ALA A 106 15.79 4.05 -1.08
CA ALA A 106 17.12 4.38 -1.56
C ALA A 106 17.65 3.33 -2.56
N ASP A 107 17.48 2.03 -2.25
CA ASP A 107 17.86 0.94 -3.14
C ASP A 107 17.13 0.99 -4.49
N ILE A 108 15.81 1.23 -4.46
CA ILE A 108 15.00 1.41 -5.68
C ILE A 108 15.49 2.60 -6.50
N ALA A 109 15.75 3.75 -5.84
CA ALA A 109 16.22 4.95 -6.52
C ALA A 109 17.59 4.76 -7.21
N LEU A 110 18.49 3.96 -6.61
CA LEU A 110 19.79 3.63 -7.20
C LEU A 110 19.63 2.76 -8.46
N HIS A 111 18.76 1.76 -8.42
CA HIS A 111 18.52 0.88 -9.57
C HIS A 111 17.77 1.56 -10.73
N ASP A 112 16.99 2.61 -10.47
CA ASP A 112 16.40 3.44 -11.53
C ASP A 112 17.45 4.30 -12.26
N HIS A 113 18.50 4.75 -11.58
CA HIS A 113 19.60 5.50 -12.20
C HIS A 113 20.54 4.63 -13.05
N GLU A 114 20.74 3.36 -12.69
CA GLU A 114 21.60 2.43 -13.44
C GLU A 114 21.02 2.08 -14.82
N LYS A 115 19.68 2.07 -14.96
CA LYS A 115 19.02 1.93 -16.27
C LYS A 115 19.33 3.09 -17.22
N VAL A 116 19.63 4.29 -16.73
CA VAL A 116 19.92 5.44 -17.61
C VAL A 116 21.32 5.34 -18.23
N GLN A 117 22.27 4.69 -17.55
CA GLN A 117 23.64 4.55 -18.08
C GLN A 117 23.80 3.40 -19.09
N VAL A 118 22.87 2.44 -19.15
CA VAL A 118 22.93 1.32 -20.11
C VAL A 118 22.35 1.69 -21.49
N PHE A 119 21.71 2.87 -21.60
CA PHE A 119 21.22 3.43 -22.87
C PHE A 119 22.02 4.68 -23.33
N GLY A 120 23.22 4.89 -22.78
CA GLY A 120 24.15 5.95 -23.20
C GLY A 120 25.11 5.53 -24.31
#